data_AF-A0A7Y2JLX2-F1
#
_entry.id   AF-A0A7Y2JLX2-F1
#
_cell.length_a   1.000
_cell.length_b   1.000
_cell.length_c   1.000
_cell.angle_alpha   90.00
_cell.angle_beta   90.00
_cell.angle_gamma   90.00
#
_symmetry.space_group_name_H-M   'P 1'
#
loop_
_entity.id
_entity.type
_entity.pdbx_description
1 polymer ?
#
loop_
_entity_poly.entity_id
_entity_poly.type
_entity_poly.pdbx_seq_one_letter_code
_entity_poly.pdbx_strand_id
1 'polypeptide(L)' 'MPVVVVESPAKAKTINKYLGSDYTVLASYGHVRD' A
#
# COMPACT_ATOMS: atom_id res chain seq x y z
N MET A 1 -6.79 -2.28 -13.02
CA MET A 1 -6.19 -2.79 -11.78
C MET A 1 -5.99 -1.61 -10.84
N PRO A 2 -6.82 -1.45 -9.80
CA PRO A 2 -6.74 -0.34 -8.86
C PRO A 2 -5.47 -0.41 -7.99
N VAL A 3 -4.91 0.77 -7.70
CA VAL A 3 -3.68 0.94 -6.90
C VAL A 3 -4.00 1.69 -5.62
N VAL A 4 -3.48 1.21 -4.50
CA VAL A 4 -3.61 1.81 -3.18
C VAL A 4 -2.21 2.13 -2.66
N VAL A 5 -1.97 3.37 -2.24
CA VAL A 5 -0.70 3.80 -1.66
C VAL A 5 -0.88 4.10 -0.17
N VAL A 6 0.01 3.57 0.66
CA VAL A 6 0.02 3.79 2.12
C VAL A 6 1.39 4.22 2.61
N GLU A 7 1.49 4.81 3.80
CA GLU A 7 2.76 5.40 4.23
C GLU A 7 3.79 4.37 4.71
N SER A 8 3.35 3.20 5.19
CA SER A 8 4.23 2.20 5.80
C SER A 8 4.08 0.80 5.18
N PRO A 9 5.19 0.03 5.07
CA PRO A 9 5.16 -1.33 4.54
C PRO A 9 4.36 -2.29 5.41
N ALA A 10 4.26 -2.05 6.72
CA ALA A 10 3.43 -2.84 7.62
C ALA A 10 1.93 -2.70 7.29
N LYS A 11 1.45 -1.47 7.03
CA LYS A 11 0.07 -1.24 6.58
C LYS A 11 -0.19 -1.88 5.22
N ALA A 12 0.75 -1.80 4.28
CA ALA A 12 0.60 -2.41 2.96
C ALA A 12 0.34 -3.92 3.06
N LYS A 13 1.14 -4.63 3.89
CA LYS A 13 0.95 -6.07 4.14
C LYS A 13 -0.42 -6.38 4.75
N THR A 14 -0.87 -5.58 5.71
CA THR A 14 -2.17 -5.78 6.37
C THR A 14 -3.33 -5.53 5.41
N ILE A 15 -3.30 -4.45 4.65
CA ILE A 15 -4.36 -4.10 3.69
C ILE A 15 -4.42 -5.11 2.53
N ASN A 16 -3.26 -5.60 2.07
CA ASN A 16 -3.22 -6.61 1.02
C ASN A 16 -3.90 -7.93 1.45
N LYS A 17 -3.89 -8.28 2.74
CA LYS A 17 -4.63 -9.44 3.27
C LYS A 17 -6.16 -9.26 3.18
N TYR A 18 -6.66 -8.02 3.24
CA TYR A 18 -8.08 -7.73 3.13
C TYR A 18 -8.55 -7.59 1.69
N LEU A 19 -7.76 -6.93 0.84
CA LEU A 19 -8.14 -6.62 -0.54
C LEU A 19 -7.80 -7.74 -1.54
N GLY A 20 -6.86 -8.62 -1.19
CA GLY A 20 -6.45 -9.72 -2.06
C GLY A 20 -5.82 -9.24 -3.38
N SER A 21 -5.89 -10.11 -4.39
CA SER A 21 -5.26 -9.91 -5.70
C SER A 21 -5.93 -8.85 -6.57
N ASP A 22 -7.10 -8.34 -6.17
CA ASP A 22 -7.84 -7.35 -6.96
C ASP A 22 -7.20 -5.95 -6.90
N TYR A 23 -6.29 -5.73 -5.94
CA TYR A 23 -5.63 -4.46 -5.70
C TYR A 23 -4.11 -4.62 -5.65
N THR A 24 -3.41 -3.61 -6.15
CA THR A 24 -1.97 -3.45 -5.92
C THR A 24 -1.76 -2.45 -4.78
N VAL A 25 -1.19 -2.92 -3.66
CA VAL A 25 -0.93 -2.08 -2.49
C VAL A 25 0.56 -1.74 -2.39
N LEU A 26 0.91 -0.46 -2.44
CA LEU A 26 2.28 0.04 -2.40
C LEU A 26 2.52 0.89 -1.14
N ALA A 27 3.74 0.86 -0.63
CA ALA A 27 4.16 1.74 0.46
C ALA A 27 4.96 2.93 -0.07
N SER A 28 4.70 4.14 0.43
CA SER A 28 5.45 5.36 0.08
C SER A 28 6.76 5.50 0.88
N TYR A 29 6.91 4.75 1.97
CA TYR A 29 8.05 4.83 2.90
C TYR A 29 8.25 6.23 3.51
N GLY A 30 7.17 6.99 3.66
CA GLY A 30 7.19 8.36 4.19
C GLY A 30 7.05 9.43 3.11
N HIS A 31 7.67 10.60 3.36
CA HIS A 31 7.64 11.75 2.46
C HIS A 31 8.40 11.45 1.16
N VAL A 32 7.71 11.59 0.02
CA VAL A 32 8.32 11.40 -1.31
C VAL A 32 9.07 12.66 -1.76
N ARG A 33 8.67 13.82 -1.24
CA ARG A 33 9.34 15.10 -1.37
C ARG A 33 9.10 15.90 -0.09
N ASP A 34 10.10 16.69 0.27
CA ASP A 34 9.98 17.75 1.26
C ASP A 34 9.32 18.99 0.61
#